data_AF-A0AAV5CCK8-F1
#
_entry.id   AF-A0AAV5CCK8-F1
#
_cell.length_a   1.000
_cell.length_b   1.000
_cell.length_c   1.000
_cell.angle_alpha   90.00
_cell.angle_beta   90.00
_cell.angle_gamma   90.00
#
_symmetry.space_group_name_H-M   'P 1'
#
loop_
_entity.id
_entity.type
_entity.pdbx_description
1 polymer ?
#
loop_
_entity_poly.entity_id
_entity_poly.type
_entity_poly.pdbx_seq_one_letter_code
_entity_poly.pdbx_strand_id
1 'polypeptide(L)'
;MHVYLFREGAGDCSSCVGVMLELAHGVAQWADGFKSGVLFLFNTGEEEGLDGAHSFMTQHHWRNSIRFAIDLEAMGISGKSTLFQGTDDWALESFAAVAKYPSAQIASQDVFRFGAIKSATDFQIYHEVAGLPGLDFAYTDTTSVYHTKNDKMKLLEPGSLQHIGDNMLAFLLHAAASPKFLKDAQQ
;
A
#
# COMPACT_ATOMS: atom_id res chain seq x y z
N MET A 1 26.50 -8.71 23.12
CA MET A 1 26.84 -8.81 21.68
C MET A 1 25.57 -9.26 20.96
N HIS A 2 24.68 -8.31 20.64
CA HIS A 2 23.52 -8.59 19.80
C HIS A 2 23.98 -8.55 18.35
N VAL A 3 24.06 -9.72 17.73
CA VAL A 3 24.27 -9.82 16.28
C VAL A 3 22.95 -9.38 15.65
N TYR A 4 22.89 -8.15 15.15
CA TYR A 4 21.87 -7.76 14.19
C TYR A 4 22.12 -8.59 12.92
N LEU A 5 21.41 -9.72 12.81
CA LEU A 5 21.31 -10.43 11.54
C LEU A 5 20.61 -9.46 10.58
N PHE A 6 21.36 -8.85 9.67
CA PHE A 6 20.81 -8.11 8.54
C PHE A 6 19.78 -9.01 7.84
N ARG A 7 18.51 -8.59 7.88
CA ARG A 7 17.45 -9.15 7.06
C ARG A 7 17.32 -8.26 5.84
N GLU A 8 17.20 -8.86 4.66
CA GLU A 8 17.17 -8.09 3.41
C GLU A 8 15.84 -7.35 3.24
N GLY A 9 14.73 -7.87 3.78
CA GLY A 9 13.41 -7.24 3.67
C GLY A 9 13.02 -7.04 2.20
N ALA A 10 13.28 -8.04 1.38
CA ALA A 10 13.17 -7.94 -0.07
C ALA A 10 11.70 -7.82 -0.49
N GLY A 11 10.84 -8.67 0.08
CA GLY A 11 9.40 -8.49 0.08
C GLY A 11 9.00 -7.30 0.93
N ASP A 12 9.48 -7.26 2.17
CA ASP A 12 8.99 -6.44 3.29
C ASP A 12 9.96 -5.32 3.71
N CYS A 13 9.84 -4.09 3.21
CA CYS A 13 9.03 -3.66 2.06
C CYS A 13 9.90 -3.07 0.93
N SER A 14 11.11 -3.61 0.70
CA SER A 14 11.98 -3.14 -0.41
C SER A 14 11.28 -3.26 -1.77
N SER A 15 10.44 -4.28 -1.95
CA SER A 15 9.61 -4.47 -3.13
C SER A 15 8.63 -3.30 -3.34
N CYS A 16 8.00 -2.84 -2.25
CA CYS A 16 7.01 -1.77 -2.19
C CYS A 16 7.67 -0.43 -2.55
N VAL A 17 8.84 -0.16 -1.98
CA VAL A 17 9.66 1.01 -2.34
C VAL A 17 10.01 1.01 -3.83
N GLY A 18 10.45 -0.12 -4.36
CA GLY A 18 10.77 -0.25 -5.79
C GLY A 18 9.57 0.02 -6.70
N VAL A 19 8.40 -0.52 -6.34
CA VAL A 19 7.13 -0.27 -7.05
C VAL A 19 6.74 1.21 -6.96
N MET A 20 6.79 1.82 -5.78
CA MET A 20 6.44 3.23 -5.59
C MET A 20 7.33 4.19 -6.38
N LEU A 21 8.63 3.90 -6.52
CA LEU A 21 9.53 4.69 -7.35
C LEU A 21 9.17 4.60 -8.84
N GLU A 22 8.84 3.42 -9.35
CA GLU A 22 8.40 3.25 -10.74
C GLU A 22 7.03 3.88 -10.97
N LEU A 23 6.11 3.78 -10.01
CA LEU A 23 4.83 4.48 -10.05
C LEU A 23 5.03 5.99 -10.08
N ALA A 24 5.94 6.55 -9.27
CA ALA A 24 6.24 7.97 -9.28
C ALA A 24 6.76 8.41 -10.66
N HIS A 25 7.63 7.60 -11.29
CA HIS A 25 8.09 7.84 -12.65
C HIS A 25 6.92 7.85 -13.65
N GLY A 26 6.05 6.83 -13.61
CA GLY A 26 4.91 6.71 -14.51
C GLY A 26 3.87 7.81 -14.33
N VAL A 27 3.47 8.09 -13.09
CA VAL A 27 2.48 9.13 -12.71
C VAL A 27 2.96 10.52 -13.15
N ALA A 28 4.25 10.82 -13.00
CA ALA A 28 4.81 12.11 -13.39
C ALA A 28 4.65 12.42 -14.89
N GLN A 29 4.57 11.40 -15.76
CA GLN A 29 4.36 11.58 -17.20
C GLN A 29 2.96 12.10 -17.56
N TRP A 30 1.99 12.01 -16.64
CA TRP A 30 0.57 12.31 -16.90
C TRP A 30 0.00 13.40 -15.97
N ALA A 31 0.86 14.08 -15.21
CA ALA A 31 0.46 14.98 -14.13
C ALA A 31 -0.36 16.19 -14.59
N ASP A 32 -0.20 16.64 -15.85
CA ASP A 32 -0.90 17.82 -16.40
C ASP A 32 -2.43 17.69 -16.37
N GLY A 33 -2.97 16.46 -16.37
CA GLY A 33 -4.41 16.20 -16.34
C GLY A 33 -5.02 16.12 -14.95
N PHE A 34 -4.21 16.11 -13.89
CA PHE A 34 -4.67 15.76 -12.56
C PHE A 34 -5.49 16.89 -11.89
N LYS A 35 -6.49 16.46 -11.13
CA LYS A 35 -7.31 17.30 -10.24
C LYS A 35 -6.87 17.17 -8.78
N SER A 36 -6.18 16.08 -8.45
CA SER A 36 -5.65 15.77 -7.12
C SER A 36 -4.18 15.43 -7.22
N GLY A 37 -3.38 15.87 -6.25
CA GLY A 37 -1.96 15.50 -6.16
C GLY A 37 -1.79 14.07 -5.65
N VAL A 38 -0.76 13.38 -6.15
CA VAL A 38 -0.31 12.08 -5.63
C VAL A 38 0.94 12.30 -4.81
N LEU A 39 0.91 11.91 -3.54
CA LEU A 39 2.05 11.99 -2.63
C LEU A 39 2.58 10.58 -2.37
N PHE A 40 3.87 10.37 -2.66
CA PHE A 40 4.58 9.14 -2.33
C PHE A 40 5.28 9.33 -0.98
N LEU A 41 4.84 8.58 0.03
CA LEU A 41 5.40 8.62 1.38
C LEU A 41 6.31 7.40 1.59
N PHE A 42 7.61 7.65 1.74
CA PHE A 42 8.57 6.64 2.17
C PHE A 42 8.90 6.92 3.63
N ASN A 43 8.17 6.29 4.55
CA ASN A 43 8.36 6.43 5.98
C ASN A 43 9.31 5.32 6.52
N THR A 44 9.53 5.33 7.83
CA THR A 44 10.41 4.39 8.54
C THR A 44 9.75 4.05 9.87
N GLY A 45 10.14 2.95 10.53
CA GLY A 45 9.62 2.66 11.86
C GLY A 45 8.31 1.87 11.88
N GLU A 46 7.93 1.26 10.75
CA GLU A 46 6.76 0.36 10.66
C GLU A 46 6.94 -0.81 11.63
N GLU A 47 8.02 -1.57 11.44
CA GLU A 47 8.42 -2.75 12.22
C GLU A 47 8.61 -2.49 13.73
N GLU A 48 8.88 -1.24 14.11
CA GLU A 48 9.05 -0.81 15.49
C GLU A 48 7.75 -0.34 16.16
N GLY A 49 6.65 -0.22 15.41
CA GLY A 49 5.34 0.19 15.93
C GLY A 49 4.61 1.25 15.12
N LEU A 50 4.81 1.30 13.79
CA LEU A 50 4.16 2.25 12.87
C LEU A 50 4.54 3.72 13.13
N ASP A 51 5.72 3.95 13.70
CA ASP A 51 6.16 5.26 14.20
C ASP A 51 6.22 6.32 13.08
N GLY A 52 6.61 5.91 11.88
CA GLY A 52 6.72 6.78 10.71
C GLY A 52 5.38 7.31 10.24
N ALA A 53 4.41 6.42 10.00
CA ALA A 53 3.06 6.82 9.64
C ALA A 53 2.43 7.65 10.75
N HIS A 54 2.61 7.26 12.02
CA HIS A 54 2.06 7.96 13.15
C HIS A 54 2.62 9.38 13.27
N SER A 55 3.94 9.54 13.15
CA SER A 55 4.60 10.84 13.16
C SER A 55 4.12 11.72 11.99
N PHE A 56 4.03 11.15 10.77
CA PHE A 56 3.53 11.90 9.63
C PHE A 56 2.10 12.41 9.85
N MET A 57 1.20 11.56 10.29
CA MET A 57 -0.23 11.91 10.46
C MET A 57 -0.52 12.80 11.66
N THR A 58 0.36 12.85 12.65
CA THR A 58 0.18 13.70 13.84
C THR A 58 0.93 15.03 13.76
N GLN A 59 2.09 15.07 13.11
CA GLN A 59 3.03 16.19 13.22
C GLN A 59 3.36 16.87 11.88
N HIS A 60 3.27 16.16 10.74
CA HIS A 60 3.73 16.71 9.47
C HIS A 60 2.80 17.79 8.91
N HIS A 61 3.36 18.87 8.35
CA HIS A 61 2.56 20.00 7.86
C HIS A 61 1.60 19.66 6.70
N TRP A 62 1.87 18.60 5.93
CA TRP A 62 1.02 18.13 4.83
C TRP A 62 -0.09 17.19 5.27
N ARG A 63 -0.14 16.77 6.55
CA ARG A 63 -1.16 15.83 7.04
C ARG A 63 -2.59 16.29 6.72
N ASN A 64 -2.84 17.60 6.85
CA ASN A 64 -4.15 18.21 6.60
C ASN A 64 -4.51 18.32 5.11
N SER A 65 -3.59 17.98 4.20
CA SER A 65 -3.82 17.93 2.76
C SER A 65 -4.14 16.52 2.26
N ILE A 66 -3.86 15.49 3.07
CA ILE A 66 -4.16 14.10 2.71
C ILE A 66 -5.65 13.84 2.87
N ARG A 67 -6.24 13.13 1.90
CA ARG A 67 -7.68 12.82 1.87
C ARG A 67 -7.96 11.34 1.70
N PHE A 68 -6.98 10.57 1.24
CA PHE A 68 -7.10 9.14 0.98
C PHE A 68 -5.72 8.51 1.12
N ALA A 69 -5.66 7.30 1.67
CA ALA A 69 -4.43 6.55 1.83
C ALA A 69 -4.42 5.29 0.94
N ILE A 70 -3.28 5.01 0.34
CA ILE A 70 -3.01 3.73 -0.31
C ILE A 70 -1.78 3.17 0.37
N ASP A 71 -1.89 1.98 0.91
CA ASP A 71 -0.79 1.27 1.56
C ASP A 71 -0.37 0.08 0.71
N LEU A 72 0.95 -0.08 0.50
CA LEU A 72 1.53 -1.18 -0.25
C LEU A 72 2.44 -1.96 0.69
N GLU A 73 2.02 -3.18 0.99
CA GLU A 73 2.61 -4.05 2.00
C GLU A 73 3.03 -5.40 1.38
N ALA A 74 3.77 -6.19 2.16
CA ALA A 74 4.18 -7.53 1.87
C ALA A 74 3.98 -8.46 3.08
N MET A 75 2.92 -9.27 3.07
CA MET A 75 2.72 -10.39 4.02
C MET A 75 3.32 -11.71 3.48
N GLY A 76 4.24 -11.57 2.54
CA GLY A 76 4.76 -12.59 1.64
C GLY A 76 5.80 -11.96 0.73
N ILE A 77 6.28 -12.67 -0.29
CA ILE A 77 7.37 -12.16 -1.15
C ILE A 77 7.08 -12.24 -2.64
N SER A 78 6.02 -12.94 -3.04
CA SER A 78 5.76 -13.23 -4.44
C SER A 78 4.27 -13.27 -4.76
N GLY A 79 3.94 -13.74 -5.97
CA GLY A 79 2.56 -13.84 -6.44
C GLY A 79 1.91 -12.49 -6.72
N LYS A 80 0.59 -12.48 -6.63
CA LYS A 80 -0.24 -11.29 -6.87
C LYS A 80 -0.34 -10.47 -5.60
N SER A 81 -0.06 -9.17 -5.71
CA SER A 81 -0.50 -8.24 -4.66
C SER A 81 -2.02 -8.14 -4.69
N THR A 82 -2.64 -8.31 -3.53
CA THR A 82 -4.07 -8.45 -3.36
C THR A 82 -4.59 -7.34 -2.46
N LEU A 83 -5.66 -6.66 -2.88
CA LEU A 83 -6.40 -5.76 -2.01
C LEU A 83 -7.04 -6.57 -0.89
N PHE A 84 -6.65 -6.28 0.35
CA PHE A 84 -7.14 -7.01 1.52
C PHE A 84 -7.84 -6.11 2.53
N GLN A 85 -7.72 -4.77 2.42
CA GLN A 85 -8.61 -3.83 3.11
C GLN A 85 -9.02 -2.70 2.17
N GLY A 86 -10.26 -2.25 2.29
CA GLY A 86 -10.77 -1.09 1.58
C GLY A 86 -11.92 -0.45 2.33
N THR A 87 -11.95 0.89 2.36
CA THR A 87 -12.91 1.65 3.19
C THR A 87 -13.69 2.71 2.41
N ASP A 88 -13.57 2.74 1.08
CA ASP A 88 -14.27 3.67 0.19
C ASP A 88 -14.83 2.95 -1.04
N ASP A 89 -16.15 2.99 -1.20
CA ASP A 89 -16.86 2.26 -2.27
C ASP A 89 -16.45 2.75 -3.65
N TRP A 90 -16.33 4.07 -3.84
CA TRP A 90 -15.94 4.65 -5.13
C TRP A 90 -14.54 4.19 -5.53
N ALA A 91 -13.59 4.17 -4.59
CA ALA A 91 -12.23 3.72 -4.84
C ALA A 91 -12.17 2.22 -5.15
N LEU A 92 -12.93 1.40 -4.43
CA LEU A 92 -13.05 -0.04 -4.69
C LEU A 92 -13.61 -0.32 -6.08
N GLU A 93 -14.72 0.33 -6.45
CA GLU A 93 -15.33 0.20 -7.78
C GLU A 93 -14.39 0.69 -8.88
N SER A 94 -13.73 1.83 -8.65
CA SER A 94 -12.79 2.41 -9.59
C SER A 94 -11.58 1.50 -9.80
N PHE A 95 -11.00 0.97 -8.72
CA PHE A 95 -9.92 -0.01 -8.79
C PHE A 95 -10.34 -1.25 -9.57
N ALA A 96 -11.50 -1.83 -9.26
CA ALA A 96 -12.03 -2.99 -9.97
C ALA A 96 -12.28 -2.72 -11.47
N ALA A 97 -12.66 -1.48 -11.83
CA ALA A 97 -12.95 -1.09 -13.20
C ALA A 97 -11.69 -0.81 -14.05
N VAL A 98 -10.62 -0.28 -13.46
CA VAL A 98 -9.44 0.20 -14.22
C VAL A 98 -8.19 -0.66 -14.03
N ALA A 99 -8.10 -1.45 -12.96
CA ALA A 99 -6.95 -2.32 -12.74
C ALA A 99 -6.84 -3.34 -13.89
N LYS A 100 -5.62 -3.54 -14.38
CA LYS A 100 -5.35 -4.42 -15.53
C LYS A 100 -5.52 -5.91 -15.19
N TYR A 101 -5.18 -6.27 -13.96
CA TYR A 101 -5.20 -7.61 -13.39
C TYR A 101 -5.74 -7.56 -11.95
N PRO A 102 -7.02 -7.20 -11.73
CA PRO A 102 -7.54 -6.97 -10.38
C PRO A 102 -7.41 -8.23 -9.51
N SER A 103 -6.96 -8.06 -8.25
CA SER A 103 -6.93 -9.10 -7.22
C SER A 103 -7.41 -8.50 -5.90
N ALA A 104 -8.45 -9.08 -5.30
CA ALA A 104 -8.98 -8.66 -4.01
C ALA A 104 -9.47 -9.88 -3.21
N GLN A 105 -9.20 -9.89 -1.91
CA GLN A 105 -9.67 -10.92 -0.98
C GLN A 105 -10.09 -10.29 0.35
N ILE A 106 -11.40 -10.05 0.50
CA ILE A 106 -11.98 -9.41 1.70
C ILE A 106 -11.99 -10.36 2.90
N ALA A 107 -11.98 -11.68 2.69
CA ALA A 107 -11.87 -12.65 3.79
C ALA A 107 -10.58 -12.45 4.62
N SER A 108 -9.52 -11.92 3.99
CA SER A 108 -8.28 -11.56 4.67
C SER A 108 -8.45 -10.35 5.59
N GLN A 109 -9.33 -9.40 5.25
CA GLN A 109 -9.70 -8.26 6.11
C GLN A 109 -10.27 -8.73 7.44
N ASP A 110 -11.19 -9.69 7.40
CA ASP A 110 -11.82 -10.24 8.59
C ASP A 110 -10.78 -10.95 9.46
N VAL A 111 -9.93 -11.80 8.88
CA VAL A 111 -8.86 -12.51 9.61
C VAL A 111 -7.86 -11.54 10.27
N PHE A 112 -7.52 -10.45 9.59
CA PHE A 112 -6.65 -9.40 10.12
C PHE A 112 -7.34 -8.64 11.27
N ARG A 113 -8.59 -8.22 11.07
CA ARG A 113 -9.41 -7.53 12.10
C ARG A 113 -9.71 -8.38 13.33
N PHE A 114 -9.84 -9.71 13.17
CA PHE A 114 -10.04 -10.64 14.28
C PHE A 114 -8.75 -10.93 15.07
N GLY A 115 -7.61 -10.32 14.71
CA GLY A 115 -6.34 -10.45 15.44
C GLY A 115 -5.70 -11.84 15.34
N ALA A 116 -6.13 -12.64 14.36
CA ALA A 116 -5.54 -13.95 14.08
C ALA A 116 -4.13 -13.82 13.46
N ILE A 117 -3.86 -12.69 12.83
CA ILE A 117 -2.53 -12.28 12.36
C ILE A 117 -2.06 -11.17 13.31
N LYS A 118 -0.95 -11.41 14.03
CA LYS A 118 -0.31 -10.40 14.88
C LYS A 118 0.62 -9.51 14.04
N SER A 119 0.08 -8.92 12.99
CA SER A 119 0.75 -7.91 12.17
C SER A 119 -0.19 -6.71 12.11
N ALA A 120 0.39 -5.53 12.07
CA ALA A 120 -0.29 -4.26 11.88
C ALA A 120 0.46 -3.56 10.75
N THR A 121 -0.25 -2.85 9.88
CA THR A 121 0.36 -2.12 8.76
C THR A 121 0.19 -0.62 8.99
N ASP A 122 0.95 0.20 8.27
CA ASP A 122 0.81 1.65 8.32
C ASP A 122 -0.62 2.10 7.97
N PHE A 123 -1.37 1.31 7.19
CA PHE A 123 -2.79 1.52 6.95
C PHE A 123 -3.63 1.69 8.23
N GLN A 124 -3.28 0.99 9.31
CA GLN A 124 -3.97 1.14 10.60
C GLN A 124 -3.88 2.58 11.11
N ILE A 125 -2.71 3.21 11.00
CA ILE A 125 -2.55 4.61 11.41
C ILE A 125 -3.37 5.55 10.53
N TYR A 126 -3.33 5.34 9.21
CA TYR A 126 -4.09 6.18 8.28
C TYR A 126 -5.59 6.09 8.55
N HIS A 127 -6.09 4.90 8.86
CA HIS A 127 -7.52 4.68 9.12
C HIS A 127 -7.93 5.10 10.53
N GLU A 128 -7.29 4.57 11.58
CA GLU A 128 -7.75 4.70 12.96
C GLU A 128 -7.31 6.02 13.61
N VAL A 129 -6.12 6.53 13.28
CA VAL A 129 -5.59 7.78 13.86
C VAL A 129 -5.95 8.98 13.00
N ALA A 130 -5.81 8.88 11.67
CA ALA A 130 -6.09 10.00 10.77
C ALA A 130 -7.53 10.03 10.23
N GLY A 131 -8.31 8.95 10.40
CA GLY A 131 -9.69 8.89 9.91
C GLY A 131 -9.80 8.89 8.39
N LEU A 132 -8.74 8.46 7.69
CA LEU A 132 -8.71 8.50 6.23
C LEU A 132 -9.41 7.26 5.64
N PRO A 133 -10.19 7.44 4.55
CA PRO A 133 -10.51 6.33 3.66
C PRO A 133 -9.25 5.86 2.91
N GLY A 134 -9.26 4.61 2.44
CA GLY A 134 -8.11 4.08 1.73
C GLY A 134 -8.25 2.65 1.22
N LEU A 135 -7.20 2.18 0.55
CA LEU A 135 -7.02 0.80 0.11
C LEU A 135 -5.68 0.27 0.62
N ASP A 136 -5.67 -0.99 1.03
CA ASP A 136 -4.50 -1.69 1.56
C ASP A 136 -4.24 -2.96 0.73
N PHE A 137 -2.99 -3.11 0.28
CA PHE A 137 -2.56 -4.15 -0.65
C PHE A 137 -1.38 -4.92 -0.10
N ALA A 138 -1.43 -6.25 -0.15
CA ALA A 138 -0.31 -7.08 0.30
C ALA A 138 0.04 -8.18 -0.69
N TYR A 139 1.34 -8.50 -0.81
CA TYR A 139 1.75 -9.83 -1.28
C TYR A 139 1.33 -10.89 -0.26
N THR A 140 0.65 -11.93 -0.71
CA THR A 140 0.15 -13.00 0.19
C THR A 140 0.66 -14.39 -0.19
N ASP A 141 1.48 -14.51 -1.23
CA ASP A 141 2.08 -15.79 -1.60
C ASP A 141 3.47 -15.93 -0.97
N THR A 142 3.85 -17.19 -0.72
CA THR A 142 5.13 -17.52 -0.08
C THR A 142 5.28 -16.86 1.31
N THR A 143 4.20 -16.82 2.09
CA THR A 143 4.18 -16.21 3.44
C THR A 143 5.14 -16.86 4.45
N SER A 144 5.60 -18.08 4.19
CA SER A 144 6.52 -18.82 5.08
C SER A 144 7.90 -18.16 5.25
N VAL A 145 8.24 -17.19 4.39
CA VAL A 145 9.51 -16.44 4.50
C VAL A 145 9.34 -15.05 5.11
N TYR A 146 8.11 -14.57 5.28
CA TYR A 146 7.78 -13.29 5.93
C TYR A 146 8.34 -13.23 7.36
N HIS A 147 8.92 -12.09 7.75
CA HIS A 147 9.62 -11.90 9.02
C HIS A 147 10.72 -12.93 9.32
N THR A 148 11.34 -13.51 8.27
CA THR A 148 12.48 -14.44 8.42
C THR A 148 13.71 -13.93 7.67
N LYS A 149 14.88 -14.48 8.00
CA LYS A 149 16.12 -14.26 7.23
C LYS A 149 16.08 -14.73 5.78
N ASN A 150 15.02 -15.44 5.39
CA ASN A 150 14.85 -15.98 4.04
C ASN A 150 14.06 -15.03 3.13
N ASP A 151 13.50 -13.94 3.65
CA ASP A 151 13.01 -12.83 2.83
C ASP A 151 14.20 -12.23 2.06
N LYS A 152 14.33 -12.64 0.79
CA LYS A 152 15.48 -12.40 -0.07
C LYS A 152 15.01 -12.22 -1.50
N MET A 153 15.68 -11.33 -2.23
CA MET A 153 15.33 -10.98 -3.62
C MET A 153 15.20 -12.18 -4.56
N LYS A 154 15.95 -13.25 -4.32
CA LYS A 154 15.90 -14.48 -5.14
C LYS A 154 14.56 -15.22 -5.10
N LEU A 155 13.70 -14.92 -4.13
CA LEU A 155 12.37 -15.53 -3.98
C LEU A 155 11.25 -14.63 -4.51
N LEU A 156 11.59 -13.40 -4.93
CA LEU A 156 10.67 -12.53 -5.64
C LEU A 156 10.43 -13.10 -7.04
N GLU A 157 9.18 -13.46 -7.34
CA GLU A 157 8.85 -14.05 -8.63
C GLU A 157 8.76 -12.97 -9.73
N PRO A 158 9.26 -13.27 -10.95
CA PRO A 158 9.04 -12.40 -12.09
C PRO A 158 7.55 -12.10 -12.29
N GLY A 159 7.21 -10.82 -12.39
CA GLY A 159 5.83 -10.36 -12.57
C GLY A 159 5.12 -9.95 -11.28
N SER A 160 5.62 -10.28 -10.08
CA SER A 160 5.00 -9.84 -8.82
C SER A 160 5.00 -8.32 -8.68
N LEU A 161 6.14 -7.66 -8.96
CA LEU A 161 6.22 -6.20 -8.99
C LEU A 161 5.39 -5.61 -10.13
N GLN A 162 5.41 -6.25 -11.30
CA GLN A 162 4.66 -5.79 -12.47
C GLN A 162 3.15 -5.81 -12.21
N HIS A 163 2.65 -6.84 -11.52
CA HIS A 163 1.22 -6.99 -11.22
C HIS A 163 0.68 -5.82 -10.40
N ILE A 164 1.35 -5.48 -9.29
CA ILE A 164 0.95 -4.36 -8.46
C ILE A 164 1.18 -3.03 -9.18
N GLY A 165 2.29 -2.88 -9.91
CA GLY A 165 2.62 -1.66 -10.65
C GLY A 165 1.60 -1.36 -11.76
N ASP A 166 1.26 -2.35 -12.59
CA ASP A 166 0.27 -2.20 -13.67
C ASP A 166 -1.11 -1.81 -13.14
N ASN A 167 -1.56 -2.47 -12.07
CA ASN A 167 -2.85 -2.18 -11.45
C ASN A 167 -2.87 -0.80 -10.80
N MET A 168 -1.83 -0.49 -10.02
CA MET A 168 -1.77 0.73 -9.23
C MET A 168 -1.56 1.95 -10.12
N LEU A 169 -0.76 1.85 -11.18
CA LEU A 169 -0.60 2.95 -12.14
C LEU A 169 -1.94 3.29 -12.78
N ALA A 170 -2.68 2.30 -13.28
CA ALA A 170 -3.99 2.52 -13.89
C ALA A 170 -4.96 3.19 -12.90
N PHE A 171 -4.98 2.72 -11.65
CA PHE A 171 -5.82 3.29 -10.59
C PHE A 171 -5.43 4.73 -10.23
N LEU A 172 -4.14 5.00 -10.00
CA LEU A 172 -3.64 6.34 -9.65
C LEU A 172 -3.94 7.36 -10.75
N LEU A 173 -3.71 7.00 -12.02
CA LEU A 173 -4.03 7.87 -13.15
C LEU A 173 -5.52 8.19 -13.22
N HIS A 174 -6.38 7.18 -13.00
CA HIS A 174 -7.82 7.36 -12.98
C HIS A 174 -8.28 8.24 -11.80
N ALA A 175 -7.83 7.92 -10.58
CA ALA A 175 -8.21 8.62 -9.37
C ALA A 175 -7.74 10.07 -9.35
N ALA A 176 -6.47 10.32 -9.72
CA ALA A 176 -5.91 11.67 -9.73
C ALA A 176 -6.57 12.58 -10.77
N ALA A 177 -7.02 12.04 -11.91
CA ALA A 177 -7.74 12.80 -12.94
C ALA A 177 -9.25 12.94 -12.66
N SER A 178 -9.82 12.09 -11.80
CA SER A 178 -11.25 12.04 -11.55
C SER A 178 -11.73 13.23 -10.71
N PRO A 179 -12.72 14.01 -11.19
CA PRO A 179 -13.34 15.05 -10.39
C PRO A 179 -14.29 14.48 -9.32
N LYS A 180 -14.57 13.18 -9.33
CA LYS A 180 -15.43 12.50 -8.34
C LYS A 180 -14.64 11.99 -7.14
N PHE A 181 -13.31 11.91 -7.24
CA PHE A 181 -12.47 11.42 -6.17
C PHE A 181 -12.75 12.22 -4.88
N LEU A 182 -13.34 11.52 -3.89
CA LEU A 182 -13.64 12.02 -2.55
C LEU A 182 -14.65 13.17 -2.47
N LYS A 183 -15.46 13.39 -3.52
CA LYS A 183 -16.59 14.34 -3.42
C LYS A 183 -17.74 13.83 -2.57
N ASP A 184 -17.85 12.51 -2.41
CA ASP A 184 -18.94 11.87 -1.69
C ASP A 184 -18.59 11.56 -0.21
N ALA A 185 -17.33 11.78 0.19
CA ALA A 185 -16.86 11.60 1.58
C ALA A 185 -17.26 12.75 2.54
N GLN A 186 -18.07 13.72 2.08
CA GLN A 186 -18.52 14.89 2.85
C GLN A 186 -20.05 14.96 3.05
N GLN A 187 -20.80 13.87 2.85
CA GLN A 187 -22.24 13.80 3.19
C GLN A 187 -22.49 13.05 4.48
#